data_AF-A0A3N5Z570-F1
#
_entry.id   AF-A0A3N5Z570-F1
#
_cell.length_a   1.000
_cell.length_b   1.000
_cell.length_c   1.000
_cell.angle_alpha   90.00
_cell.angle_beta   90.00
_cell.angle_gamma   90.00
#
_symmetry.space_group_name_H-M   'P 1'
#
loop_
_entity.id
_entity.type
_entity.pdbx_description
1 polymer ?
#
loop_
_entity_poly.entity_id
_entity_poly.type
_entity_poly.pdbx_seq_one_letter_code
_entity_poly.pdbx_strand_id
1 'polypeptide(L)'
;MLTFRSAVDNSDQPYAIYVPSAYGPEKKYPLVVSLHAANSNHRINLARVLGRGAPDAIVAAPHARGTMGYQGIPETDVYDVLADVKRRYSVDDDRVYLTGPDMGGGGALWLGLTRPDLWAAVAPVCAIVPPEAEPLAPNALNLPVHLFHGDEDPLAPVESARGWHKRLLSLGAHAEYAEYPGVRHNAWDFAYRNGAIFDWFAKFRRDRMPARVRFHTRAYKYDRAYWVRIDGLTPGAPASIDVRFTGKNRIEAAVRDLGGFTLSLAGHPQFSETVPLTVVVDGETLRHKGAAASFRRTAKGWAPGRYEPPPGAKRPGSEGPLREAIAARHLYVYGSGDSRDIAMRAAEWSSPRAKLLLTFAVKADRDVTAEELAGANLVLFGTAQTNSLIARLAPHLPLELNPGAADYGLVFLAPAAGRYIVVNSGLPWWTGAEALPWQVLQRFGDYVLFKKSLAHIVAEGRFTQDWKLPAEAARKLQATGTVVVHR
;
A
#
# COMPACT_ATOMS: atom_id res chain seq x y z
N MET A 1 18.08 14.64 14.75
CA MET A 1 17.45 14.55 13.42
C MET A 1 18.40 13.79 12.52
N LEU A 2 17.89 12.93 11.65
CA LEU A 2 18.68 12.18 10.67
C LEU A 2 18.02 12.28 9.29
N THR A 3 18.75 11.85 8.26
CA THR A 3 18.23 11.72 6.90
C THR A 3 18.52 10.31 6.35
N PHE A 4 17.69 9.88 5.40
CA PHE A 4 17.96 8.75 4.52
C PHE A 4 17.83 9.22 3.06
N ARG A 5 18.55 8.56 2.15
CA ARG A 5 18.42 8.86 0.72
C ARG A 5 17.28 8.04 0.12
N SER A 6 16.22 8.71 -0.32
CA SER A 6 15.03 8.04 -0.85
C SER A 6 15.26 7.59 -2.29
N ALA A 7 14.88 6.34 -2.60
CA ALA A 7 14.95 5.82 -3.96
C ALA A 7 13.86 6.43 -4.88
N VAL A 8 12.82 7.05 -4.31
CA VAL A 8 11.69 7.63 -5.05
C VAL A 8 12.16 8.77 -5.97
N ASP A 9 13.00 9.66 -5.46
CA ASP A 9 13.46 10.85 -6.18
C ASP A 9 14.94 11.19 -5.94
N ASN A 10 15.70 10.27 -5.32
CA ASN A 10 17.12 10.41 -4.99
C ASN A 10 17.47 11.55 -4.01
N SER A 11 16.47 12.17 -3.38
CA SER A 11 16.67 13.23 -2.40
C SER A 11 16.88 12.69 -0.98
N ASP A 12 17.54 13.50 -0.14
CA ASP A 12 17.68 13.20 1.29
C ASP A 12 16.42 13.61 2.05
N GLN A 13 15.82 12.65 2.74
CA GLN A 13 14.59 12.85 3.49
C GLN A 13 14.82 12.86 4.99
N PRO A 14 14.32 13.89 5.69
CA PRO A 14 14.50 14.00 7.13
C PRO A 14 13.55 13.09 7.89
N TYR A 15 14.00 12.66 9.06
CA TYR A 15 13.14 12.14 10.10
C TYR A 15 13.68 12.56 11.48
N ALA A 16 12.78 12.70 12.44
CA ALA A 16 13.17 12.97 13.82
C ALA A 16 13.40 11.63 14.54
N ILE A 17 14.39 11.59 15.42
CA ILE A 17 14.70 10.40 16.20
C ILE A 17 15.03 10.80 17.64
N TYR A 18 14.53 10.02 18.58
CA TYR A 18 14.97 9.97 19.97
C TYR A 18 15.65 8.63 20.20
N VAL A 19 16.81 8.68 20.83
CA VAL A 19 17.59 7.51 21.26
C VAL A 19 17.70 7.63 22.78
N PRO A 20 17.39 6.58 23.56
CA PRO A 20 17.46 6.66 25.01
C PRO A 20 18.89 6.98 25.45
N SER A 21 19.06 7.78 26.51
CA SER A 21 20.38 8.19 27.00
C SER A 21 21.25 7.00 27.43
N ALA A 22 20.63 5.91 27.86
CA ALA A 22 21.29 4.65 28.22
C ALA A 22 21.58 3.73 27.02
N TYR A 23 21.39 4.19 25.76
CA TYR A 23 21.60 3.36 24.59
C TYR A 23 23.01 2.78 24.52
N GLY A 24 23.08 1.48 24.26
CA GLY A 24 24.33 0.75 24.02
C GLY A 24 24.08 -0.37 23.00
N PRO A 25 24.94 -0.55 21.99
CA PRO A 25 24.67 -1.43 20.84
C PRO A 25 24.50 -2.92 21.21
N GLU A 26 25.04 -3.35 22.35
CA GLU A 26 24.95 -4.72 22.85
C GLU A 26 23.54 -5.12 23.32
N LYS A 27 22.69 -4.12 23.67
CA LYS A 27 21.29 -4.35 24.05
C LYS A 27 20.38 -4.06 22.87
N LYS A 28 19.38 -4.92 22.65
CA LYS A 28 18.30 -4.65 21.70
C LYS A 28 17.21 -3.77 22.33
N TYR A 29 16.84 -2.70 21.66
CA TYR A 29 15.85 -1.73 22.11
C TYR A 29 14.51 -1.87 21.37
N PRO A 30 13.37 -1.63 22.03
CA PRO A 30 12.14 -1.40 21.30
C PRO A 30 12.25 -0.19 20.36
N LEU A 31 11.47 -0.21 19.29
CA LEU A 31 11.33 0.91 18.36
C LEU A 31 9.86 1.32 18.25
N VAL A 32 9.56 2.59 18.49
CA VAL A 32 8.25 3.19 18.20
C VAL A 32 8.37 4.07 16.97
N VAL A 33 7.62 3.75 15.91
CA VAL A 33 7.42 4.61 14.75
C VAL A 33 6.19 5.47 14.99
N SER A 34 6.35 6.80 14.98
CA SER A 34 5.25 7.74 15.19
C SER A 34 4.97 8.56 13.94
N LEU A 35 3.76 8.40 13.41
CA LEU A 35 3.26 9.08 12.22
C LEU A 35 2.59 10.39 12.63
N HIS A 36 2.85 11.48 11.91
CA HIS A 36 2.33 12.80 12.23
C HIS A 36 0.91 13.05 11.67
N ALA A 37 0.16 13.93 12.33
CA ALA A 37 -1.14 14.45 11.88
C ALA A 37 -1.03 15.28 10.58
N ALA A 38 -2.17 15.55 9.93
CA ALA A 38 -2.20 16.47 8.79
C ALA A 38 -1.63 17.85 9.17
N ASN A 39 -0.94 18.52 8.24
CA ASN A 39 -0.28 19.82 8.46
C ASN A 39 0.78 19.86 9.59
N SER A 40 1.22 18.70 10.09
CA SER A 40 2.32 18.56 11.04
C SER A 40 3.62 18.14 10.34
N ASN A 41 4.66 17.80 11.11
CA ASN A 41 5.90 17.25 10.60
C ASN A 41 6.58 16.33 11.64
N HIS A 42 7.65 15.67 11.21
CA HIS A 42 8.46 14.76 12.03
C HIS A 42 8.93 15.36 13.37
N ARG A 43 9.36 16.63 13.41
CA ARG A 43 9.90 17.25 14.64
C ARG A 43 8.83 17.49 15.68
N ILE A 44 7.72 18.11 15.26
CA ILE A 44 6.56 18.38 16.12
C ILE A 44 5.99 17.04 16.62
N ASN A 45 5.93 16.04 15.73
CA ASN A 45 5.38 14.75 16.09
C ASN A 45 6.26 13.98 17.09
N LEU A 46 7.58 14.04 16.95
CA LEU A 46 8.49 13.46 17.94
C LEU A 46 8.29 14.08 19.33
N ALA A 47 8.23 15.41 19.41
CA ALA A 47 7.98 16.09 20.69
C ALA A 47 6.63 15.70 21.29
N ARG A 48 5.60 15.56 20.44
CA ARG A 48 4.25 15.16 20.84
C ARG A 48 4.20 13.74 21.39
N VAL A 49 4.74 12.75 20.67
CA VAL A 49 4.69 11.34 21.11
C VAL A 49 5.53 11.09 22.35
N LEU A 50 6.61 11.85 22.57
CA LEU A 50 7.37 11.75 23.80
C LEU A 50 6.55 12.23 25.01
N GLY A 51 5.68 13.23 24.85
CA GLY A 51 4.72 13.62 25.88
C GLY A 51 5.33 13.98 27.24
N ARG A 52 6.55 14.54 27.23
CA ARG A 52 7.46 14.80 28.38
C ARG A 52 8.11 13.56 29.02
N GLY A 53 7.90 12.37 28.47
CA GLY A 53 8.60 11.15 28.84
C GLY A 53 9.99 11.03 28.20
N ALA A 54 10.80 10.13 28.77
CA ALA A 54 12.08 9.70 28.25
C ALA A 54 12.10 8.16 28.25
N PRO A 55 11.44 7.51 27.28
CA PRO A 55 11.26 6.05 27.30
C PRO A 55 12.58 5.31 27.12
N ASP A 56 12.66 4.07 27.63
CA ASP A 56 13.73 3.11 27.29
C ASP A 56 13.47 2.44 25.92
N ALA A 57 13.22 3.28 24.91
CA ALA A 57 12.91 2.87 23.54
C ALA A 57 13.44 3.90 22.55
N ILE A 58 13.81 3.44 21.36
CA ILE A 58 14.10 4.32 20.22
C ILE A 58 12.75 4.79 19.68
N VAL A 59 12.63 6.09 19.38
CA VAL A 59 11.42 6.66 18.78
C VAL A 59 11.80 7.34 17.47
N ALA A 60 11.20 6.92 16.36
CA ALA A 60 11.41 7.52 15.05
C ALA A 60 10.11 8.15 14.55
N ALA A 61 10.17 9.40 14.11
CA ALA A 61 9.05 10.09 13.47
C ALA A 61 9.44 10.42 12.03
N PRO A 62 8.95 9.65 11.03
CA PRO A 62 9.17 9.93 9.62
C PRO A 62 8.61 11.31 9.22
N HIS A 63 9.24 11.98 8.25
CA HIS A 63 8.59 13.12 7.59
C HIS A 63 7.46 12.67 6.67
N ALA A 64 7.57 11.49 6.06
CA ALA A 64 6.56 10.85 5.21
C ALA A 64 5.94 11.82 4.20
N ARG A 65 6.73 12.25 3.20
CA ARG A 65 6.37 13.42 2.41
C ARG A 65 5.11 13.23 1.57
N GLY A 66 4.44 14.32 1.23
CA GLY A 66 3.17 14.27 0.49
C GLY A 66 1.95 13.94 1.35
N THR A 67 2.16 13.22 2.47
CA THR A 67 1.17 12.59 3.37
C THR A 67 -0.22 12.37 2.78
N MET A 68 -0.26 11.59 1.71
CA MET A 68 -1.43 11.04 1.02
C MET A 68 -2.10 9.94 1.88
N GLY A 69 -2.49 10.27 3.11
CA GLY A 69 -3.04 9.29 4.06
C GLY A 69 -2.08 8.13 4.39
N TYR A 70 -0.77 8.36 4.27
CA TYR A 70 0.28 7.32 4.37
C TYR A 70 0.09 6.15 3.39
N GLN A 71 -0.33 6.45 2.15
CA GLN A 71 -0.35 5.50 1.04
C GLN A 71 0.63 5.94 -0.05
N GLY A 72 1.36 4.99 -0.65
CA GLY A 72 2.28 5.25 -1.77
C GLY A 72 3.66 5.76 -1.31
N ILE A 73 4.05 6.96 -1.75
CA ILE A 73 5.35 7.57 -1.38
C ILE A 73 5.50 7.72 0.15
N PRO A 74 4.56 8.35 0.90
CA PRO A 74 4.71 8.48 2.35
C PRO A 74 4.74 7.13 3.08
N GLU A 75 4.09 6.09 2.56
CA GLU A 75 4.22 4.72 3.06
C GLU A 75 5.64 4.18 2.87
N THR A 76 6.21 4.40 1.69
CA THR A 76 7.58 3.99 1.36
C THR A 76 8.58 4.71 2.27
N ASP A 77 8.41 6.01 2.49
CA ASP A 77 9.24 6.80 3.41
C ASP A 77 9.20 6.24 4.85
N VAL A 78 8.05 5.76 5.32
CA VAL A 78 7.95 5.12 6.66
C VAL A 78 8.78 3.84 6.71
N TYR A 79 8.68 2.98 5.70
CA TYR A 79 9.46 1.74 5.63
C TYR A 79 10.96 2.01 5.44
N ASP A 80 11.33 3.04 4.68
CA ASP A 80 12.73 3.46 4.52
C ASP A 80 13.31 3.97 5.84
N VAL A 81 12.56 4.76 6.62
CA VAL A 81 12.97 5.16 7.97
C VAL A 81 13.12 3.94 8.88
N LEU A 82 12.16 2.99 8.83
CA LEU A 82 12.26 1.76 9.62
C LEU A 82 13.54 0.98 9.28
N ALA A 83 13.85 0.82 7.99
CA ALA A 83 15.07 0.15 7.53
C ALA A 83 16.34 0.92 7.91
N ASP A 84 16.34 2.24 7.78
CA ASP A 84 17.46 3.10 8.15
C ASP A 84 17.76 3.05 9.65
N VAL A 85 16.75 3.10 10.51
CA VAL A 85 16.90 3.00 11.95
C VAL A 85 17.43 1.62 12.36
N LYS A 86 16.88 0.53 11.80
CA LYS A 86 17.36 -0.84 12.08
C LYS A 86 18.79 -1.07 11.61
N ARG A 87 19.25 -0.35 10.58
CA ARG A 87 20.65 -0.41 10.12
C ARG A 87 21.60 0.34 11.06
N ARG A 88 21.14 1.42 11.69
CA ARG A 88 21.97 2.31 12.53
C ARG A 88 21.97 1.92 14.01
N TYR A 89 20.91 1.28 14.49
CA TYR A 89 20.69 1.02 15.91
C TYR A 89 20.30 -0.44 16.19
N SER A 90 20.64 -0.92 17.38
CA SER A 90 20.30 -2.26 17.85
C SER A 90 18.82 -2.33 18.24
N VAL A 91 17.98 -2.67 17.27
CA VAL A 91 16.52 -2.78 17.43
C VAL A 91 16.11 -4.23 17.71
N ASP A 92 15.17 -4.41 18.63
CA ASP A 92 14.43 -5.65 18.81
C ASP A 92 13.30 -5.73 17.77
N ASP A 93 13.50 -6.56 16.74
CA ASP A 93 12.53 -6.77 15.65
C ASP A 93 11.16 -7.29 16.12
N ASP A 94 11.03 -7.77 17.36
CA ASP A 94 9.75 -8.21 17.92
C ASP A 94 9.11 -7.19 18.85
N ARG A 95 9.72 -6.00 18.98
CA ARG A 95 9.20 -4.86 19.71
C ARG A 95 9.27 -3.60 18.86
N VAL A 96 8.72 -3.70 17.64
CA VAL A 96 8.51 -2.55 16.75
C VAL A 96 7.04 -2.18 16.81
N TYR A 97 6.75 -0.93 17.16
CA TYR A 97 5.41 -0.42 17.41
C TYR A 97 5.08 0.75 16.50
N LEU A 98 3.79 1.01 16.30
CA LEU A 98 3.31 2.05 15.42
C LEU A 98 2.21 2.89 16.07
N THR A 99 2.31 4.22 15.99
CA THR A 99 1.29 5.14 16.52
C THR A 99 1.24 6.42 15.71
N GLY A 100 0.25 7.27 15.96
CA GLY A 100 0.13 8.60 15.38
C GLY A 100 -1.23 9.23 15.70
N PRO A 101 -1.31 10.57 15.76
CA PRO A 101 -2.59 11.27 15.83
C PRO A 101 -3.22 11.50 14.45
N ASP A 102 -4.54 11.60 14.38
CA ASP A 102 -5.30 12.11 13.22
C ASP A 102 -5.04 11.30 11.93
N MET A 103 -4.57 11.94 10.85
CA MET A 103 -4.09 11.28 9.63
C MET A 103 -2.97 10.27 9.93
N GLY A 104 -2.11 10.55 10.91
CA GLY A 104 -1.09 9.61 11.39
C GLY A 104 -1.69 8.42 12.13
N GLY A 105 -2.82 8.61 12.82
CA GLY A 105 -3.57 7.50 13.43
C GLY A 105 -4.21 6.61 12.37
N GLY A 106 -4.81 7.22 11.33
CA GLY A 106 -5.31 6.50 10.17
C GLY A 106 -4.22 5.72 9.44
N GLY A 107 -3.07 6.36 9.22
CA GLY A 107 -1.87 5.73 8.65
C GLY A 107 -1.34 4.58 9.51
N ALA A 108 -1.38 4.73 10.85
CA ALA A 108 -0.93 3.68 11.77
C ALA A 108 -1.79 2.43 11.62
N LEU A 109 -3.12 2.60 11.53
CA LEU A 109 -4.02 1.48 11.30
C LEU A 109 -3.87 0.90 9.89
N TRP A 110 -3.71 1.75 8.86
CA TRP A 110 -3.47 1.30 7.48
C TRP A 110 -2.22 0.42 7.37
N LEU A 111 -1.06 0.92 7.78
CA LEU A 111 0.22 0.18 7.70
C LEU A 111 0.22 -1.03 8.64
N GLY A 112 -0.47 -0.93 9.78
CA GLY A 112 -0.72 -2.03 10.69
C GLY A 112 -1.46 -3.18 10.02
N LEU A 113 -2.52 -2.87 9.27
CA LEU A 113 -3.37 -3.89 8.64
C LEU A 113 -2.84 -4.40 7.30
N THR A 114 -2.09 -3.60 6.53
CA THR A 114 -1.48 -4.07 5.27
C THR A 114 -0.27 -4.97 5.52
N ARG A 115 0.47 -4.75 6.61
CA ARG A 115 1.66 -5.51 7.00
C ARG A 115 1.62 -5.86 8.50
N PRO A 116 0.64 -6.66 8.95
CA PRO A 116 0.43 -6.96 10.37
C PRO A 116 1.59 -7.73 10.99
N ASP A 117 2.43 -8.32 10.15
CA ASP A 117 3.61 -9.08 10.53
C ASP A 117 4.83 -8.20 10.81
N LEU A 118 4.78 -6.88 10.65
CA LEU A 118 5.91 -6.00 10.97
C LEU A 118 5.86 -5.43 12.39
N TRP A 119 4.68 -5.43 13.00
CA TRP A 119 4.38 -4.66 14.19
C TRP A 119 4.05 -5.58 15.37
N ALA A 120 4.52 -5.21 16.56
CA ALA A 120 4.18 -5.88 17.81
C ALA A 120 2.86 -5.36 18.40
N ALA A 121 2.52 -4.10 18.14
CA ALA A 121 1.25 -3.47 18.48
C ALA A 121 1.09 -2.12 17.74
N VAL A 122 -0.16 -1.68 17.58
CA VAL A 122 -0.52 -0.40 16.94
C VAL A 122 -1.43 0.43 17.84
N ALA A 123 -1.16 1.72 17.95
CA ALA A 123 -1.98 2.65 18.74
C ALA A 123 -2.42 3.87 17.92
N PRO A 124 -3.56 3.80 17.21
CA PRO A 124 -4.14 4.94 16.51
C PRO A 124 -4.74 5.94 17.52
N VAL A 125 -4.43 7.22 17.37
CA VAL A 125 -4.98 8.30 18.22
C VAL A 125 -5.82 9.23 17.35
N CYS A 126 -7.06 9.53 17.77
CA CYS A 126 -8.04 10.38 17.09
C CYS A 126 -8.09 10.16 15.57
N ALA A 127 -8.11 8.89 15.14
CA ALA A 127 -7.70 8.50 13.80
C ALA A 127 -8.72 8.86 12.70
N ILE A 128 -8.24 9.50 11.62
CA ILE A 128 -8.96 9.59 10.34
C ILE A 128 -8.52 8.43 9.46
N VAL A 129 -9.24 7.31 9.56
CA VAL A 129 -8.87 6.05 8.90
C VAL A 129 -9.29 6.06 7.42
N PRO A 130 -8.39 5.76 6.47
CA PRO A 130 -8.76 5.58 5.07
C PRO A 130 -9.83 4.49 4.91
N PRO A 131 -10.90 4.70 4.11
CA PRO A 131 -11.95 3.69 3.89
C PRO A 131 -11.40 2.35 3.38
N GLU A 132 -10.28 2.36 2.67
CA GLU A 132 -9.62 1.17 2.15
C GLU A 132 -9.09 0.24 3.25
N ALA A 133 -8.90 0.74 4.47
CA ALA A 133 -8.41 -0.03 5.61
C ALA A 133 -9.48 -0.96 6.20
N GLU A 134 -10.76 -0.59 6.14
CA GLU A 134 -11.85 -1.34 6.77
C GLU A 134 -11.92 -2.82 6.33
N PRO A 135 -11.82 -3.14 5.03
CA PRO A 135 -11.80 -4.52 4.54
C PRO A 135 -10.57 -5.34 4.98
N LEU A 136 -9.53 -4.66 5.50
CA LEU A 136 -8.31 -5.28 6.03
C LEU A 136 -8.39 -5.54 7.54
N ALA A 137 -9.43 -5.09 8.24
CA ALA A 137 -9.62 -5.32 9.68
C ALA A 137 -9.38 -6.77 10.13
N PRO A 138 -9.74 -7.83 9.35
CA PRO A 138 -9.47 -9.20 9.76
C PRO A 138 -7.97 -9.55 9.91
N ASN A 139 -7.08 -8.73 9.34
CA ASN A 139 -5.62 -8.87 9.46
C ASN A 139 -5.11 -8.55 10.88
N ALA A 140 -5.94 -7.92 11.72
CA ALA A 140 -5.59 -7.58 13.10
C ALA A 140 -5.62 -8.77 14.07
N LEU A 141 -5.96 -9.99 13.62
CA LEU A 141 -6.15 -11.15 14.51
C LEU A 141 -4.99 -11.37 15.50
N ASN A 142 -3.75 -11.19 15.04
CA ASN A 142 -2.54 -11.36 15.84
C ASN A 142 -1.84 -10.02 16.16
N LEU A 143 -2.52 -8.89 15.91
CA LEU A 143 -1.96 -7.55 16.07
C LEU A 143 -2.76 -6.79 17.15
N PRO A 144 -2.19 -6.59 18.35
CA PRO A 144 -2.81 -5.77 19.38
C PRO A 144 -3.02 -4.32 18.90
N VAL A 145 -4.22 -3.79 19.13
CA VAL A 145 -4.60 -2.42 18.77
C VAL A 145 -5.15 -1.67 20.00
N HIS A 146 -4.73 -0.42 20.23
CA HIS A 146 -5.34 0.46 21.23
C HIS A 146 -5.75 1.78 20.61
N LEU A 147 -7.05 2.02 20.58
CA LEU A 147 -7.66 3.21 20.01
C LEU A 147 -7.83 4.28 21.10
N PHE A 148 -7.48 5.53 20.79
CA PHE A 148 -7.65 6.66 21.70
C PHE A 148 -8.47 7.76 21.03
N HIS A 149 -9.50 8.30 21.69
CA HIS A 149 -10.37 9.31 21.07
C HIS A 149 -10.97 10.27 22.10
N GLY A 150 -11.27 11.50 21.69
CA GLY A 150 -12.02 12.48 22.49
C GLY A 150 -13.50 12.49 22.07
N ASP A 151 -14.44 12.47 23.01
CA ASP A 151 -15.87 12.37 22.69
C ASP A 151 -16.47 13.63 22.03
N GLU A 152 -15.81 14.78 22.15
CA GLU A 152 -16.18 16.05 21.52
C GLU A 152 -15.32 16.41 20.30
N ASP A 153 -14.68 15.43 19.65
CA ASP A 153 -13.86 15.65 18.46
C ASP A 153 -14.71 16.12 17.26
N PRO A 154 -14.53 17.38 16.78
CA PRO A 154 -15.34 17.91 15.69
C PRO A 154 -14.79 17.54 14.30
N LEU A 155 -13.59 16.96 14.21
CA LEU A 155 -12.93 16.63 12.95
C LEU A 155 -13.06 15.15 12.61
N ALA A 156 -12.86 14.29 13.61
CA ALA A 156 -13.04 12.85 13.49
C ALA A 156 -14.11 12.40 14.48
N PRO A 157 -15.34 12.07 14.04
CA PRO A 157 -16.41 11.63 14.94
C PRO A 157 -15.97 10.43 15.78
N VAL A 158 -16.24 10.47 17.09
CA VAL A 158 -15.87 9.41 18.05
C VAL A 158 -16.47 8.05 17.68
N GLU A 159 -17.60 8.04 16.96
CA GLU A 159 -18.24 6.86 16.38
C GLU A 159 -17.29 6.06 15.49
N SER A 160 -16.32 6.71 14.84
CA SER A 160 -15.28 6.04 14.06
C SER A 160 -14.46 5.09 14.94
N ALA A 161 -13.92 5.58 16.06
CA ALA A 161 -13.13 4.78 16.98
C ALA A 161 -13.97 3.69 17.67
N ARG A 162 -15.20 4.02 18.11
CA ARG A 162 -16.15 3.04 18.66
C ARG A 162 -16.47 1.93 17.65
N GLY A 163 -16.70 2.29 16.39
CA GLY A 163 -16.96 1.35 15.30
C GLY A 163 -15.79 0.42 15.01
N TRP A 164 -14.57 0.98 14.97
CA TRP A 164 -13.34 0.19 14.82
C TRP A 164 -13.09 -0.76 15.99
N HIS A 165 -13.27 -0.29 17.23
CA HIS A 165 -13.12 -1.12 18.42
C HIS A 165 -14.08 -2.31 18.37
N LYS A 166 -15.37 -2.05 18.14
CA LYS A 166 -16.40 -3.09 17.99
C LYS A 166 -16.05 -4.07 16.88
N ARG A 167 -15.61 -3.58 15.71
CA ARG A 167 -15.23 -4.40 14.56
C ARG A 167 -14.07 -5.34 14.89
N LEU A 168 -13.00 -4.82 15.48
CA LEU A 168 -11.81 -5.60 15.84
C LEU A 168 -12.14 -6.68 16.88
N LEU A 169 -12.92 -6.35 17.91
CA LEU A 169 -13.39 -7.33 18.89
C LEU A 169 -14.25 -8.43 18.25
N SER A 170 -15.16 -8.07 17.34
CA SER A 170 -16.01 -9.06 16.65
C SER A 170 -15.22 -10.03 15.76
N LEU A 171 -14.01 -9.63 15.35
CA LEU A 171 -13.10 -10.45 14.55
C LEU A 171 -12.16 -11.33 15.40
N GLY A 172 -12.21 -11.17 16.73
CA GLY A 172 -11.35 -11.87 17.69
C GLY A 172 -9.96 -11.24 17.88
N ALA A 173 -9.74 -10.01 17.42
CA ALA A 173 -8.48 -9.31 17.63
C ALA A 173 -8.40 -8.74 19.06
N HIS A 174 -7.18 -8.59 19.59
CA HIS A 174 -6.94 -7.86 20.84
C HIS A 174 -7.08 -6.36 20.56
N ALA A 175 -8.20 -5.77 21.00
CA ALA A 175 -8.48 -4.34 20.83
C ALA A 175 -8.87 -3.66 22.14
N GLU A 176 -8.11 -2.63 22.53
CA GLU A 176 -8.38 -1.73 23.65
C GLU A 176 -8.89 -0.37 23.14
N TYR A 177 -9.66 0.33 23.96
CA TYR A 177 -10.21 1.64 23.62
C TYR A 177 -10.23 2.55 24.85
N ALA A 178 -9.71 3.76 24.67
CA ALA A 178 -9.77 4.84 25.65
C ALA A 178 -10.47 6.05 25.04
N GLU A 179 -11.61 6.40 25.63
CA GLU A 179 -12.38 7.60 25.29
C GLU A 179 -12.17 8.65 26.38
N TYR A 180 -11.93 9.90 25.98
CA TYR A 180 -11.67 11.01 26.89
C TYR A 180 -12.84 12.01 26.90
N PRO A 181 -13.60 12.10 28.03
CA PRO A 181 -14.73 13.01 28.14
C PRO A 181 -14.36 14.49 28.05
N GLY A 182 -15.12 15.26 27.28
CA GLY A 182 -14.91 16.69 27.04
C GLY A 182 -13.65 17.01 26.22
N VAL A 183 -12.96 15.99 25.70
CA VAL A 183 -11.77 16.17 24.88
C VAL A 183 -12.17 16.25 23.42
N ARG A 184 -11.62 17.24 22.73
CA ARG A 184 -11.84 17.45 21.30
C ARG A 184 -10.84 16.61 20.51
N HIS A 185 -10.35 17.15 19.40
CA HIS A 185 -9.40 16.45 18.53
C HIS A 185 -8.04 16.14 19.16
N ASN A 186 -7.69 16.75 20.30
CA ASN A 186 -6.38 16.65 20.94
C ASN A 186 -6.23 15.45 21.90
N ALA A 187 -6.81 14.29 21.57
CA ALA A 187 -6.72 13.07 22.38
C ALA A 187 -5.26 12.62 22.68
N TRP A 188 -4.31 13.02 21.82
CA TRP A 188 -2.88 12.76 22.01
C TRP A 188 -2.29 13.40 23.28
N ASP A 189 -2.87 14.48 23.80
CA ASP A 189 -2.39 15.13 25.05
C ASP A 189 -2.61 14.24 26.29
N PHE A 190 -3.45 13.22 26.14
CA PHE A 190 -3.74 12.22 27.17
C PHE A 190 -3.07 10.89 26.82
N ALA A 191 -3.20 10.41 25.58
CA ALA A 191 -2.62 9.15 25.15
C ALA A 191 -1.09 9.09 25.33
N TYR A 192 -0.39 10.21 25.09
CA TYR A 192 1.07 10.27 25.19
C TYR A 192 1.60 10.83 26.51
N ARG A 193 0.71 11.27 27.40
CA ARG A 193 1.08 11.97 28.63
C ARG A 193 2.04 11.14 29.47
N ASN A 194 3.17 11.75 29.85
CA ASN A 194 4.18 11.13 30.71
C ASN A 194 4.68 9.76 30.19
N GLY A 195 4.59 9.53 28.88
CA GLY A 195 5.03 8.28 28.27
C GLY A 195 4.07 7.09 28.39
N ALA A 196 2.81 7.30 28.77
CA ALA A 196 1.83 6.22 28.96
C ALA A 196 1.69 5.26 27.75
N ILE A 197 1.83 5.79 26.53
CA ILE A 197 1.81 4.97 25.31
C ILE A 197 2.94 3.94 25.26
N PHE A 198 4.13 4.29 25.77
CA PHE A 198 5.30 3.41 25.81
C PHE A 198 5.09 2.28 26.81
N ASP A 199 4.46 2.57 27.96
CA ASP A 199 4.11 1.56 28.97
C ASP A 199 3.09 0.56 28.42
N TRP A 200 2.15 1.03 27.61
CA TRP A 200 1.22 0.13 26.91
C TRP A 200 1.97 -0.76 25.91
N PHE A 201 2.82 -0.19 25.07
CA PHE A 201 3.60 -0.95 24.09
C PHE A 201 4.53 -1.99 24.73
N ALA A 202 5.14 -1.68 25.88
CA ALA A 202 6.08 -2.57 26.57
C ALA A 202 5.48 -3.93 26.97
N LYS A 203 4.14 -4.04 27.00
CA LYS A 203 3.40 -5.28 27.29
C LYS A 203 3.43 -6.28 26.13
N PHE A 204 3.78 -5.84 24.92
CA PHE A 204 3.62 -6.63 23.70
C PHE A 204 4.95 -6.99 23.06
N ARG A 205 5.04 -8.23 22.60
CA ARG A 205 6.03 -8.73 21.67
C ARG A 205 5.31 -9.39 20.50
N ARG A 206 5.80 -9.15 19.27
CA ARG A 206 5.25 -9.77 18.07
C ARG A 206 5.43 -11.29 18.12
N ASP A 207 4.35 -12.03 17.92
CA ASP A 207 4.44 -13.45 17.60
C ASP A 207 4.74 -13.63 16.11
N ARG A 208 5.93 -14.13 15.77
CA ARG A 208 6.32 -14.37 14.37
C ARG A 208 5.64 -15.60 13.78
N MET A 209 5.24 -16.55 14.61
CA MET A 209 4.77 -17.87 14.23
C MET A 209 3.44 -18.19 14.93
N PRO A 210 2.40 -17.33 14.76
CA PRO A 210 1.13 -17.55 15.41
C PRO A 210 0.46 -18.79 14.85
N ALA A 211 -0.25 -19.54 15.71
CA ALA A 211 -0.91 -20.78 15.33
C ALA A 211 -2.02 -20.60 14.27
N ARG A 212 -2.53 -19.38 14.11
CA ARG A 212 -3.54 -19.00 13.12
C ARG A 212 -3.18 -17.67 12.49
N VAL A 213 -3.36 -17.55 11.18
CA VAL A 213 -3.20 -16.31 10.43
C VAL A 213 -4.48 -16.09 9.61
N ARG A 214 -5.08 -14.92 9.78
CA ARG A 214 -6.10 -14.42 8.85
C ARG A 214 -5.49 -13.28 8.06
N PHE A 215 -5.57 -13.37 6.73
CA PHE A 215 -4.98 -12.39 5.84
C PHE A 215 -5.89 -12.06 4.67
N HIS A 216 -6.13 -10.76 4.50
CA HIS A 216 -6.98 -10.14 3.50
C HIS A 216 -6.14 -9.12 2.74
N THR A 217 -6.26 -9.13 1.42
CA THR A 217 -5.58 -8.17 0.56
C THR A 217 -6.35 -8.00 -0.75
N ARG A 218 -6.00 -6.95 -1.49
CA ARG A 218 -6.50 -6.68 -2.86
C ARG A 218 -5.37 -6.51 -3.86
N ALA A 219 -4.13 -6.59 -3.40
CA ALA A 219 -2.96 -6.22 -4.18
C ALA A 219 -1.78 -7.10 -3.78
N TYR A 220 -1.02 -7.54 -4.78
CA TYR A 220 0.28 -8.18 -4.63
C TYR A 220 1.29 -7.30 -3.89
N LYS A 221 1.13 -5.97 -3.88
CA LYS A 221 1.93 -5.08 -3.01
C LYS A 221 1.90 -5.52 -1.54
N TYR A 222 0.79 -6.07 -1.08
CA TYR A 222 0.61 -6.63 0.26
C TYR A 222 0.30 -8.13 0.15
N ASP A 223 1.29 -8.91 -0.29
CA ASP A 223 1.14 -10.34 -0.61
C ASP A 223 1.38 -11.28 0.58
N ARG A 224 1.78 -10.78 1.75
CA ARG A 224 2.19 -11.65 2.86
C ARG A 224 1.83 -11.10 4.23
N ALA A 225 1.63 -12.02 5.15
CA ALA A 225 1.58 -11.79 6.58
C ALA A 225 2.08 -13.04 7.32
N TYR A 226 3.02 -12.86 8.24
CA TYR A 226 3.62 -13.91 9.07
C TYR A 226 4.22 -15.01 8.18
N TRP A 227 3.77 -16.25 8.35
CA TRP A 227 4.19 -17.40 7.56
C TRP A 227 3.30 -17.66 6.33
N VAL A 228 2.42 -16.74 5.95
CA VAL A 228 1.48 -16.88 4.84
C VAL A 228 1.79 -15.88 3.72
N ARG A 229 1.80 -16.37 2.49
CA ARG A 229 1.87 -15.58 1.26
C ARG A 229 0.70 -15.93 0.34
N ILE A 230 0.05 -14.92 -0.22
CA ILE A 230 -0.87 -15.06 -1.36
C ILE A 230 -0.03 -14.94 -2.65
N ASP A 231 -0.02 -16.00 -3.46
CA ASP A 231 0.76 -16.06 -4.69
C ASP A 231 -0.06 -15.66 -5.92
N GLY A 232 -1.38 -15.90 -5.90
CA GLY A 232 -2.29 -15.60 -7.00
C GLY A 232 -3.59 -15.01 -6.49
N LEU A 233 -3.93 -13.81 -6.95
CA LEU A 233 -5.20 -13.11 -6.72
C LEU A 233 -5.62 -12.33 -7.97
N THR A 234 -6.82 -11.77 -7.94
CA THR A 234 -7.29 -10.80 -8.93
C THR A 234 -7.09 -9.37 -8.39
N PRO A 235 -6.16 -8.56 -8.93
CA PRO A 235 -5.87 -7.24 -8.39
C PRO A 235 -7.09 -6.31 -8.35
N GLY A 236 -7.29 -5.65 -7.21
CA GLY A 236 -8.44 -4.81 -6.91
C GLY A 236 -9.64 -5.55 -6.31
N ALA A 237 -9.75 -6.86 -6.51
CA ALA A 237 -10.79 -7.67 -5.86
C ALA A 237 -10.33 -8.10 -4.45
N PRO A 238 -11.23 -8.11 -3.45
CA PRO A 238 -10.91 -8.70 -2.14
C PRO A 238 -10.54 -10.17 -2.28
N ALA A 239 -9.42 -10.56 -1.70
CA ALA A 239 -9.02 -11.95 -1.54
C ALA A 239 -8.65 -12.22 -0.08
N SER A 240 -8.87 -13.45 0.38
CA SER A 240 -8.60 -13.80 1.79
C SER A 240 -8.18 -15.23 2.00
N ILE A 241 -7.39 -15.45 3.03
CA ILE A 241 -7.01 -16.76 3.58
C ILE A 241 -7.13 -16.72 5.11
N ASP A 242 -7.79 -17.71 5.69
CA ASP A 242 -7.80 -17.99 7.12
C ASP A 242 -7.20 -19.38 7.32
N VAL A 243 -5.98 -19.42 7.87
CA VAL A 243 -5.18 -20.64 7.98
C VAL A 243 -4.77 -20.88 9.42
N ARG A 244 -4.95 -22.10 9.91
CA ARG A 244 -4.67 -22.48 11.30
C ARG A 244 -4.07 -23.86 11.41
N PHE A 245 -3.21 -24.05 12.40
CA PHE A 245 -2.84 -25.38 12.84
C PHE A 245 -3.97 -26.01 13.65
N THR A 246 -4.36 -27.23 13.30
CA THR A 246 -5.33 -28.05 14.04
C THR A 246 -4.64 -29.18 14.83
N GLY A 247 -3.33 -29.32 14.66
CA GLY A 247 -2.46 -30.26 15.36
C GLY A 247 -1.03 -30.19 14.81
N LYS A 248 -0.11 -30.99 15.35
CA LYS A 248 1.27 -31.07 14.84
C LYS A 248 1.24 -31.49 13.36
N ASN A 249 1.87 -30.70 12.48
CA ASN A 249 1.91 -30.91 11.04
C ASN A 249 0.52 -31.04 10.35
N ARG A 250 -0.52 -30.46 10.96
CA ARG A 250 -1.89 -30.43 10.41
C ARG A 250 -2.40 -29.01 10.35
N ILE A 251 -2.75 -28.57 9.15
CA ILE A 251 -3.25 -27.23 8.85
C ILE A 251 -4.62 -27.33 8.19
N GLU A 252 -5.49 -26.41 8.52
CA GLU A 252 -6.72 -26.12 7.81
C GLU A 252 -6.66 -24.70 7.24
N ALA A 253 -7.05 -24.53 5.98
CA ALA A 253 -7.10 -23.26 5.28
C ALA A 253 -8.48 -23.08 4.62
N ALA A 254 -9.13 -21.97 4.94
CA ALA A 254 -10.29 -21.48 4.20
C ALA A 254 -9.87 -20.30 3.32
N VAL A 255 -10.17 -20.36 2.03
CA VAL A 255 -9.69 -19.37 1.05
C VAL A 255 -10.83 -18.77 0.23
N ARG A 256 -10.63 -17.54 -0.24
CA ARG A 256 -11.56 -16.84 -1.11
C ARG A 256 -10.80 -16.06 -2.18
N ASP A 257 -11.21 -16.25 -3.43
CA ASP A 257 -10.68 -15.53 -4.60
C ASP A 257 -9.16 -15.63 -4.78
N LEU A 258 -8.59 -16.80 -4.45
CA LEU A 258 -7.17 -17.12 -4.59
C LEU A 258 -6.89 -18.11 -5.72
N GLY A 259 -5.87 -17.79 -6.53
CA GLY A 259 -5.24 -18.69 -7.50
C GLY A 259 -4.14 -19.57 -6.88
N GLY A 260 -3.52 -19.11 -5.79
CA GLY A 260 -2.56 -19.89 -5.02
C GLY A 260 -1.98 -19.17 -3.81
N PHE A 261 -1.35 -19.93 -2.92
CA PHE A 261 -0.74 -19.44 -1.69
C PHE A 261 0.44 -20.33 -1.26
N THR A 262 1.33 -19.76 -0.45
CA THR A 262 2.51 -20.42 0.09
C THR A 262 2.61 -20.24 1.60
N LEU A 263 2.94 -21.32 2.29
CA LEU A 263 3.18 -21.36 3.73
C LEU A 263 4.68 -21.54 4.02
N SER A 264 5.26 -20.65 4.82
CA SER A 264 6.68 -20.66 5.23
C SER A 264 6.81 -21.09 6.70
N LEU A 265 6.85 -22.41 6.93
CA LEU A 265 6.67 -23.04 8.24
C LEU A 265 7.97 -23.30 9.01
N ALA A 266 9.12 -22.91 8.46
CA ALA A 266 10.43 -23.13 9.09
C ALA A 266 10.46 -22.45 10.47
N GLY A 267 10.78 -23.21 11.51
CA GLY A 267 10.80 -22.73 12.90
C GLY A 267 9.42 -22.60 13.57
N HIS A 268 8.32 -22.95 12.90
CA HIS A 268 7.00 -22.91 13.52
C HIS A 268 6.86 -24.02 14.59
N PRO A 269 6.45 -23.72 15.84
CA PRO A 269 6.39 -24.70 16.93
C PRO A 269 5.54 -25.95 16.63
N GLN A 270 4.47 -25.79 15.84
CA GLN A 270 3.58 -26.89 15.45
C GLN A 270 3.99 -27.63 14.16
N PHE A 271 5.14 -27.29 13.57
CA PHE A 271 5.68 -27.94 12.37
C PHE A 271 6.92 -28.78 12.71
N SER A 272 7.20 -29.80 11.90
CA SER A 272 8.39 -30.65 11.95
C SER A 272 8.72 -31.12 10.54
N GLU A 273 9.95 -30.92 10.09
CA GLU A 273 10.35 -31.32 8.72
C GLU A 273 10.36 -32.84 8.51
N THR A 274 10.46 -33.61 9.59
CA THR A 274 10.50 -35.07 9.56
C THR A 274 9.14 -35.72 9.33
N VAL A 275 8.05 -34.96 9.48
CA VAL A 275 6.67 -35.46 9.36
C VAL A 275 6.00 -34.80 8.15
N PRO A 276 5.34 -35.55 7.25
CA PRO A 276 4.58 -34.95 6.16
C PRO A 276 3.53 -33.95 6.67
N LEU A 277 3.48 -32.78 6.06
CA LEU A 277 2.45 -31.78 6.32
C LEU A 277 1.14 -32.24 5.68
N THR A 278 0.05 -32.22 6.46
CA THR A 278 -1.31 -32.37 5.95
C THR A 278 -1.98 -31.00 5.97
N VAL A 279 -2.48 -30.56 4.81
CA VAL A 279 -3.20 -29.29 4.65
C VAL A 279 -4.57 -29.59 4.10
N VAL A 280 -5.62 -29.15 4.80
CA VAL A 280 -7.00 -29.22 4.30
C VAL A 280 -7.36 -27.84 3.75
N VAL A 281 -7.64 -27.72 2.45
CA VAL A 281 -8.02 -26.47 1.80
C VAL A 281 -9.44 -26.59 1.27
N ASP A 282 -10.37 -25.81 1.81
CA ASP A 282 -11.80 -25.89 1.47
C ASP A 282 -12.37 -27.33 1.50
N GLY A 283 -11.89 -28.15 2.45
CA GLY A 283 -12.26 -29.57 2.61
C GLY A 283 -11.39 -30.56 1.82
N GLU A 284 -10.55 -30.12 0.88
CA GLU A 284 -9.65 -30.98 0.12
C GLU A 284 -8.35 -31.26 0.89
N THR A 285 -8.00 -32.53 1.09
CA THR A 285 -6.80 -32.92 1.83
C THR A 285 -5.59 -33.05 0.90
N LEU A 286 -4.55 -32.25 1.19
CA LEU A 286 -3.30 -32.19 0.45
C LEU A 286 -2.13 -32.60 1.35
N ARG A 287 -1.13 -33.25 0.77
CA ARG A 287 0.12 -33.62 1.47
C ARG A 287 1.31 -32.89 0.87
N HIS A 288 2.22 -32.46 1.73
CA HIS A 288 3.45 -31.77 1.33
C HIS A 288 4.64 -32.20 2.20
N LYS A 289 5.86 -32.09 1.65
CA LYS A 289 7.12 -32.31 2.37
C LYS A 289 7.97 -31.05 2.31
N GLY A 290 8.53 -30.65 3.45
CA GLY A 290 9.36 -29.46 3.56
C GLY A 290 8.63 -28.26 4.15
N ALA A 291 9.42 -27.25 4.53
CA ALA A 291 8.95 -26.08 5.25
C ALA A 291 8.28 -25.00 4.37
N ALA A 292 8.44 -25.09 3.04
CA ALA A 292 7.88 -24.14 2.09
C ALA A 292 6.79 -24.82 1.25
N ALA A 293 5.55 -24.79 1.75
CA ALA A 293 4.42 -25.49 1.15
C ALA A 293 3.60 -24.55 0.25
N SER A 294 3.66 -24.74 -1.06
CA SER A 294 2.87 -23.98 -2.04
C SER A 294 1.69 -24.80 -2.56
N PHE A 295 0.57 -24.13 -2.75
CA PHE A 295 -0.67 -24.71 -3.27
C PHE A 295 -1.26 -23.80 -4.35
N ARG A 296 -1.83 -24.41 -5.39
CA ARG A 296 -2.46 -23.70 -6.50
C ARG A 296 -3.83 -24.27 -6.82
N ARG A 297 -4.72 -23.40 -7.30
CA ARG A 297 -6.02 -23.79 -7.79
C ARG A 297 -5.90 -24.33 -9.22
N THR A 298 -6.56 -25.45 -9.49
CA THR A 298 -6.64 -26.09 -10.81
C THR A 298 -8.09 -26.29 -11.21
N ALA A 299 -8.35 -26.76 -12.43
CA ALA A 299 -9.71 -27.11 -12.87
C ALA A 299 -10.35 -28.25 -12.05
N LYS A 300 -9.54 -29.06 -11.35
CA LYS A 300 -10.00 -30.22 -10.55
C LYS A 300 -10.05 -29.94 -9.04
N GLY A 301 -9.75 -28.72 -8.61
CA GLY A 301 -9.58 -28.39 -7.18
C GLY A 301 -8.16 -27.92 -6.87
N TRP A 302 -7.78 -27.98 -5.60
CA TRP A 302 -6.47 -27.59 -5.09
C TRP A 302 -5.41 -28.67 -5.32
N ALA A 303 -4.19 -28.24 -5.64
CA ALA A 303 -3.05 -29.14 -5.81
C ALA A 303 -1.77 -28.56 -5.19
N PRO A 304 -0.84 -29.39 -4.69
CA PRO A 304 0.49 -28.95 -4.33
C PRO A 304 1.23 -28.40 -5.55
N GLY A 305 1.95 -27.29 -5.36
CA GLY A 305 2.73 -26.63 -6.41
C GLY A 305 2.63 -25.11 -6.33
N ARG A 306 3.63 -24.44 -6.89
CA ARG A 306 3.62 -22.97 -7.00
C ARG A 306 2.56 -22.51 -7.97
N TYR A 307 1.89 -21.41 -7.62
CA TYR A 307 1.08 -20.68 -8.59
C TYR A 307 1.98 -20.09 -9.67
N GLU A 308 1.62 -20.36 -10.92
CA GLU A 308 2.29 -19.83 -12.08
C GLU A 308 1.27 -18.94 -12.81
N PRO A 309 1.41 -17.61 -12.76
CA PRO A 309 0.54 -16.73 -13.51
C PRO A 309 0.75 -16.97 -15.01
N PRO A 310 -0.30 -16.83 -15.85
CA PRO A 310 -0.15 -16.93 -17.29
C PRO A 310 0.95 -15.99 -17.83
N PRO A 311 1.62 -16.34 -18.94
CA PRO A 311 2.57 -15.44 -19.60
C PRO A 311 1.92 -14.07 -19.86
N GLY A 312 2.63 -12.99 -19.53
CA GLY A 312 2.13 -11.62 -19.69
C GLY A 312 1.10 -11.17 -18.64
N ALA A 313 0.61 -12.04 -17.76
CA ALA A 313 -0.36 -11.65 -16.73
C ALA A 313 0.17 -10.57 -15.79
N LYS A 314 -0.73 -9.87 -15.12
CA LYS A 314 -0.42 -8.90 -14.06
C LYS A 314 0.44 -9.54 -12.98
N ARG A 315 1.43 -8.79 -12.52
CA ARG A 315 2.44 -9.22 -11.54
C ARG A 315 2.60 -8.19 -10.44
N PRO A 316 3.23 -8.56 -9.30
CA PRO A 316 3.68 -7.57 -8.32
C PRO A 316 4.44 -6.43 -9.00
N GLY A 317 4.04 -5.18 -8.72
CA GLY A 317 4.64 -3.98 -9.33
C GLY A 317 4.10 -3.58 -10.70
N SER A 318 3.07 -4.23 -11.24
CA SER A 318 2.36 -3.78 -12.45
C SER A 318 0.86 -4.12 -12.46
N GLU A 319 0.27 -4.30 -11.29
CA GLU A 319 -1.07 -4.87 -11.12
C GLU A 319 -2.24 -3.86 -11.20
N GLY A 320 -1.92 -2.58 -11.17
CA GLY A 320 -2.83 -1.44 -11.00
C GLY A 320 -3.33 -1.25 -9.57
N PRO A 321 -4.18 -0.24 -9.30
CA PRO A 321 -4.76 0.72 -10.24
C PRO A 321 -3.79 1.81 -10.73
N LEU A 322 -4.28 2.72 -11.57
CA LEU A 322 -3.55 3.84 -12.19
C LEU A 322 -2.72 4.65 -11.20
N ARG A 323 -3.25 4.94 -10.00
CA ARG A 323 -2.51 5.68 -8.95
C ARG A 323 -1.19 5.03 -8.54
N GLU A 324 -1.04 3.71 -8.66
CA GLU A 324 0.20 3.03 -8.25
C GLU A 324 1.39 3.45 -9.12
N ALA A 325 1.13 3.91 -10.36
CA ALA A 325 2.17 4.43 -11.23
C ALA A 325 2.87 5.68 -10.68
N ILE A 326 2.14 6.50 -9.93
CA ILE A 326 2.65 7.73 -9.30
C ILE A 326 2.93 7.57 -7.80
N ALA A 327 2.77 6.36 -7.27
CA ALA A 327 2.96 6.04 -5.85
C ALA A 327 4.42 5.67 -5.49
N ALA A 328 5.32 5.67 -6.47
CA ALA A 328 6.75 5.35 -6.34
C ALA A 328 7.57 6.23 -7.31
N ARG A 329 8.86 5.90 -7.52
CA ARG A 329 9.73 6.59 -8.50
C ARG A 329 9.08 6.58 -9.88
N HIS A 330 8.85 7.77 -10.45
CA HIS A 330 8.23 7.90 -11.77
C HIS A 330 8.70 9.12 -12.55
N LEU A 331 8.43 9.11 -13.85
CA LEU A 331 8.73 10.18 -14.81
C LEU A 331 7.48 10.59 -15.57
N TYR A 332 7.35 11.88 -15.85
CA TYR A 332 6.37 12.42 -16.79
C TYR A 332 7.05 12.63 -18.15
N VAL A 333 6.57 11.97 -19.19
CA VAL A 333 7.25 11.92 -20.47
C VAL A 333 6.33 12.40 -21.58
N TYR A 334 6.72 13.49 -22.25
CA TYR A 334 5.98 14.06 -23.37
C TYR A 334 6.64 13.74 -24.71
N GLY A 335 5.82 13.55 -25.74
CA GLY A 335 6.27 13.41 -27.13
C GLY A 335 6.47 14.75 -27.84
N SER A 336 6.59 14.76 -29.17
CA SER A 336 6.49 15.98 -29.97
C SER A 336 5.07 16.58 -29.90
N GLY A 337 4.97 17.92 -29.96
CA GLY A 337 3.70 18.67 -29.90
C GLY A 337 3.40 19.32 -28.54
N ASP A 338 2.13 19.66 -28.28
CA ASP A 338 1.68 20.44 -27.10
C ASP A 338 1.57 19.63 -25.78
N SER A 339 2.08 18.39 -25.77
CA SER A 339 2.01 17.51 -24.59
C SER A 339 2.97 17.91 -23.46
N ARG A 340 3.91 18.83 -23.73
CA ARG A 340 4.86 19.32 -22.71
C ARG A 340 4.16 20.01 -21.56
N ASP A 341 3.23 20.92 -21.84
CA ASP A 341 2.50 21.67 -20.82
C ASP A 341 1.59 20.76 -20.00
N ILE A 342 1.01 19.75 -20.64
CA ILE A 342 0.25 18.70 -19.96
C ILE A 342 1.15 17.94 -18.98
N ALA A 343 2.32 17.49 -19.43
CA ALA A 343 3.25 16.75 -18.57
C ALA A 343 3.78 17.61 -17.41
N MET A 344 4.07 18.89 -17.64
CA MET A 344 4.45 19.83 -16.58
C MET A 344 3.32 20.00 -15.55
N ARG A 345 2.08 20.18 -16.01
CA ARG A 345 0.92 20.30 -15.14
C ARG A 345 0.64 19.03 -14.33
N ALA A 346 0.83 17.85 -14.95
CA ALA A 346 0.74 16.58 -14.24
C ALA A 346 1.78 16.46 -13.11
N ALA A 347 2.95 17.09 -13.26
CA ALA A 347 4.02 17.09 -12.27
C ALA A 347 3.88 18.17 -11.18
N GLU A 348 2.90 19.09 -11.26
CA GLU A 348 2.81 20.26 -10.35
C GLU A 348 2.70 19.89 -8.87
N TRP A 349 2.03 18.78 -8.54
CA TRP A 349 1.90 18.29 -7.16
C TRP A 349 3.23 17.87 -6.55
N SER A 350 4.23 17.58 -7.39
CA SER A 350 5.59 17.31 -6.93
C SER A 350 6.42 18.57 -6.72
N SER A 351 5.90 19.76 -7.01
CA SER A 351 6.69 20.99 -6.89
C SER A 351 6.85 21.46 -5.43
N PRO A 352 7.91 22.22 -5.10
CA PRO A 352 8.04 22.88 -3.80
C PRO A 352 6.85 23.78 -3.45
N ARG A 353 6.15 24.34 -4.44
CA ARG A 353 4.92 25.13 -4.24
C ARG A 353 3.79 24.32 -3.62
N ALA A 354 3.75 23.01 -3.90
CA ALA A 354 2.80 22.08 -3.29
C ALA A 354 3.18 21.70 -1.85
N LYS A 355 4.31 22.20 -1.31
CA LYS A 355 4.85 21.89 0.03
C LYS A 355 5.17 20.40 0.26
N LEU A 356 5.23 19.58 -0.79
CA LEU A 356 5.44 18.14 -0.68
C LEU A 356 6.92 17.71 -0.73
N LEU A 357 7.85 18.63 -1.01
CA LEU A 357 9.30 18.36 -1.08
C LEU A 357 9.65 17.13 -1.93
N LEU A 358 8.97 17.03 -3.07
CA LEU A 358 9.23 16.03 -4.12
C LEU A 358 9.92 16.74 -5.28
N THR A 359 10.53 16.00 -6.19
CA THR A 359 10.87 16.51 -7.52
C THR A 359 10.86 15.33 -8.49
N PHE A 360 9.85 15.26 -9.35
CA PHE A 360 9.81 14.28 -10.43
C PHE A 360 10.23 14.92 -11.75
N ALA A 361 10.98 14.17 -12.55
CA ALA A 361 11.47 14.66 -13.83
C ALA A 361 10.36 14.65 -14.88
N VAL A 362 10.28 15.76 -15.62
CA VAL A 362 9.47 15.93 -16.83
C VAL A 362 10.43 15.94 -18.01
N LYS A 363 10.34 14.99 -18.93
CA LYS A 363 11.32 14.81 -20.01
C LYS A 363 10.65 14.61 -21.37
N ALA A 364 11.32 15.03 -22.44
CA ALA A 364 10.94 14.59 -23.77
C ALA A 364 11.22 13.09 -23.90
N ASP A 365 10.40 12.39 -24.68
CA ASP A 365 10.52 10.96 -24.97
C ASP A 365 11.93 10.52 -25.42
N ARG A 366 12.58 11.33 -26.26
CA ARG A 366 13.95 11.11 -26.77
C ARG A 366 15.05 11.26 -25.74
N ASP A 367 14.77 11.92 -24.61
CA ASP A 367 15.75 12.21 -23.57
C ASP A 367 15.71 11.18 -22.42
N VAL A 368 14.74 10.25 -22.44
CA VAL A 368 14.61 9.21 -21.41
C VAL A 368 15.71 8.17 -21.58
N THR A 369 16.51 7.95 -20.52
CA THR A 369 17.65 7.04 -20.59
C THR A 369 17.24 5.57 -20.40
N ALA A 370 18.12 4.64 -20.77
CA ALA A 370 17.89 3.22 -20.53
C ALA A 370 17.79 2.87 -19.02
N GLU A 371 18.56 3.56 -18.17
CA GLU A 371 18.50 3.40 -16.71
C GLU A 371 17.14 3.86 -16.17
N GLU A 372 16.64 5.00 -16.63
CA GLU A 372 15.33 5.52 -16.26
C GLU A 372 14.19 4.59 -16.71
N LEU A 373 14.26 4.08 -17.95
CA LEU A 373 13.30 3.09 -18.45
C LEU A 373 13.31 1.80 -17.63
N ALA A 374 14.44 1.43 -17.03
CA ALA A 374 14.55 0.23 -16.19
C ALA A 374 14.10 0.47 -14.74
N GLY A 375 14.35 1.67 -14.20
CA GLY A 375 14.23 1.95 -12.76
C GLY A 375 13.05 2.83 -12.34
N ALA A 376 12.27 3.40 -13.27
CA ALA A 376 11.15 4.27 -12.95
C ALA A 376 9.84 3.80 -13.62
N ASN A 377 8.73 4.10 -12.95
CA ASN A 377 7.42 4.10 -13.62
C ASN A 377 7.37 5.25 -14.63
N LEU A 378 6.53 5.12 -15.65
CA LEU A 378 6.41 6.12 -16.72
C LEU A 378 4.97 6.61 -16.82
N VAL A 379 4.79 7.91 -16.96
CA VAL A 379 3.53 8.55 -17.34
C VAL A 379 3.74 9.21 -18.69
N LEU A 380 3.29 8.55 -19.75
CA LEU A 380 3.51 8.92 -21.14
C LEU A 380 2.34 9.76 -21.66
N PHE A 381 2.64 10.88 -22.30
CA PHE A 381 1.65 11.75 -22.94
C PHE A 381 1.79 11.72 -24.47
N GLY A 382 0.64 11.64 -25.14
CA GLY A 382 0.54 11.65 -26.60
C GLY A 382 -0.03 10.34 -27.16
N THR A 383 0.37 10.01 -28.38
CA THR A 383 -0.03 8.82 -29.15
C THR A 383 1.20 8.15 -29.75
N ALA A 384 1.05 7.00 -30.41
CA ALA A 384 2.15 6.34 -31.11
C ALA A 384 2.79 7.23 -32.21
N GLN A 385 2.05 8.20 -32.75
CA GLN A 385 2.56 9.12 -33.77
C GLN A 385 3.35 10.29 -33.19
N THR A 386 3.10 10.64 -31.92
CA THR A 386 3.67 11.83 -31.27
C THR A 386 4.69 11.49 -30.19
N ASN A 387 4.66 10.29 -29.62
CA ASN A 387 5.57 9.84 -28.57
C ASN A 387 6.22 8.50 -28.96
N SER A 388 7.53 8.51 -29.17
CA SER A 388 8.32 7.36 -29.63
C SER A 388 8.33 6.19 -28.63
N LEU A 389 8.16 6.46 -27.32
CA LEU A 389 8.02 5.39 -26.33
C LEU A 389 6.65 4.71 -26.43
N ILE A 390 5.58 5.49 -26.67
CA ILE A 390 4.25 4.92 -26.95
C ILE A 390 4.31 4.11 -28.25
N ALA A 391 4.97 4.62 -29.30
CA ALA A 391 5.15 3.94 -30.57
C ALA A 391 5.83 2.57 -30.41
N ARG A 392 6.88 2.51 -29.59
CA ARG A 392 7.60 1.27 -29.27
C ARG A 392 6.73 0.26 -28.51
N LEU A 393 5.80 0.74 -27.67
CA LEU A 393 4.91 -0.10 -26.88
C LEU A 393 3.66 -0.53 -27.66
N ALA A 394 3.28 0.19 -28.72
CA ALA A 394 2.02 0.02 -29.45
C ALA A 394 1.65 -1.44 -29.79
N PRO A 395 2.59 -2.32 -30.22
CA PRO A 395 2.25 -3.73 -30.49
C PRO A 395 1.74 -4.54 -29.28
N HIS A 396 1.89 -4.00 -28.07
CA HIS A 396 1.53 -4.65 -26.81
C HIS A 396 0.52 -3.84 -25.99
N LEU A 397 0.03 -2.70 -26.49
CA LEU A 397 -0.95 -1.89 -25.76
C LEU A 397 -2.35 -2.51 -25.92
N PRO A 398 -3.16 -2.56 -24.84
CA PRO A 398 -4.54 -3.04 -24.93
C PRO A 398 -5.46 -2.04 -25.64
N LEU A 399 -5.11 -0.76 -25.66
CA LEU A 399 -5.93 0.35 -26.15
C LEU A 399 -5.09 1.35 -26.95
N GLU A 400 -5.67 1.95 -27.99
CA GLU A 400 -5.11 3.10 -28.69
C GLU A 400 -6.23 4.11 -29.00
N LEU A 401 -5.96 5.40 -28.77
CA LEU A 401 -6.90 6.47 -29.15
C LEU A 401 -6.68 6.84 -30.63
N ASN A 402 -7.76 6.87 -31.40
CA ASN A 402 -7.72 7.29 -32.80
C ASN A 402 -7.27 8.75 -32.93
N PRO A 403 -6.36 9.10 -33.87
CA PRO A 403 -5.88 10.47 -34.04
C PRO A 403 -6.96 11.54 -34.25
N GLY A 404 -8.11 11.16 -34.82
CA GLY A 404 -9.25 12.07 -35.04
C GLY A 404 -10.12 12.35 -33.81
N ALA A 405 -9.87 11.70 -32.67
CA ALA A 405 -10.70 11.78 -31.47
C ALA A 405 -10.25 12.90 -30.51
N ALA A 406 -10.06 14.12 -31.02
CA ALA A 406 -9.47 15.23 -30.28
C ALA A 406 -10.27 15.68 -29.04
N ASP A 407 -11.58 15.41 -28.99
CA ASP A 407 -12.44 15.72 -27.84
C ASP A 407 -12.52 14.60 -26.80
N TYR A 408 -11.67 13.57 -26.89
CA TYR A 408 -11.59 12.48 -25.92
C TYR A 408 -10.28 12.49 -25.14
N GLY A 409 -10.33 11.98 -23.90
CA GLY A 409 -9.15 11.61 -23.13
C GLY A 409 -9.18 10.14 -22.81
N LEU A 410 -8.12 9.42 -23.19
CA LEU A 410 -7.90 8.01 -22.89
C LEU A 410 -6.70 7.88 -21.96
N VAL A 411 -6.90 7.20 -20.83
CA VAL A 411 -5.87 6.98 -19.81
C VAL A 411 -5.89 5.52 -19.43
N PHE A 412 -4.74 4.84 -19.49
CA PHE A 412 -4.69 3.43 -19.09
C PHE A 412 -3.30 2.96 -18.68
N LEU A 413 -3.27 1.89 -17.89
CA LEU A 413 -2.05 1.14 -17.60
C LEU A 413 -1.67 0.25 -18.78
N ALA A 414 -0.42 0.36 -19.23
CA ALA A 414 0.17 -0.52 -20.23
C ALA A 414 0.87 -1.71 -19.55
N PRO A 415 0.79 -2.92 -20.14
CA PRO A 415 1.52 -4.08 -19.64
C PRO A 415 3.02 -3.84 -19.62
N ALA A 416 3.63 -3.97 -18.44
CA ALA A 416 5.07 -3.89 -18.27
C ALA A 416 5.54 -4.84 -17.15
N ALA A 417 6.71 -5.43 -17.31
CA ALA A 417 7.31 -6.27 -16.30
C ALA A 417 7.96 -5.41 -15.21
N GLY A 418 7.50 -5.56 -13.96
CA GLY A 418 8.15 -5.00 -12.77
C GLY A 418 8.06 -3.48 -12.60
N ARG A 419 7.25 -2.78 -13.41
CA ARG A 419 6.98 -1.35 -13.29
C ARG A 419 5.61 -1.00 -13.86
N TYR A 420 5.14 0.20 -13.55
CA TYR A 420 3.91 0.76 -14.10
C TYR A 420 4.22 1.72 -15.26
N ILE A 421 3.41 1.62 -16.32
CA ILE A 421 3.40 2.59 -17.41
C ILE A 421 1.97 3.07 -17.58
N VAL A 422 1.75 4.37 -17.45
CA VAL A 422 0.47 5.04 -17.76
C VAL A 422 0.61 5.68 -19.12
N VAL A 423 -0.37 5.48 -19.99
CA VAL A 423 -0.50 6.20 -21.25
C VAL A 423 -1.69 7.15 -21.13
N ASN A 424 -1.47 8.44 -21.37
CA ASN A 424 -2.50 9.46 -21.52
C ASN A 424 -2.49 9.98 -22.96
N SER A 425 -3.54 9.67 -23.71
CA SER A 425 -3.76 10.13 -25.08
C SER A 425 -4.95 11.08 -25.15
N GLY A 426 -4.81 12.16 -25.93
CA GLY A 426 -5.86 13.18 -26.05
C GLY A 426 -5.92 14.09 -24.84
N LEU A 427 -7.13 14.30 -24.30
CA LEU A 427 -7.36 15.19 -23.18
C LEU A 427 -6.67 14.69 -21.88
N PRO A 428 -6.07 15.60 -21.08
CA PRO A 428 -5.49 15.26 -19.78
C PRO A 428 -6.50 14.60 -18.84
N TRP A 429 -6.08 13.62 -18.05
CA TRP A 429 -7.01 12.86 -17.18
C TRP A 429 -7.74 13.68 -16.12
N TRP A 430 -7.32 14.93 -15.85
CA TRP A 430 -7.97 15.85 -14.92
C TRP A 430 -8.90 16.86 -15.63
N THR A 431 -9.22 16.66 -16.91
CA THR A 431 -10.00 17.63 -17.68
C THR A 431 -11.41 17.82 -17.10
N GLY A 432 -11.71 19.06 -16.71
CA GLY A 432 -12.95 19.44 -16.03
C GLY A 432 -13.03 19.06 -14.55
N ALA A 433 -11.92 18.64 -13.92
CA ALA A 433 -11.85 18.45 -12.48
C ALA A 433 -11.24 19.67 -11.78
N GLU A 434 -11.76 19.97 -10.59
CA GLU A 434 -11.16 20.96 -9.67
C GLU A 434 -9.99 20.37 -8.86
N ALA A 435 -9.97 19.04 -8.70
CA ALA A 435 -8.95 18.32 -7.95
C ALA A 435 -7.60 18.26 -8.69
N LEU A 436 -6.51 18.12 -7.94
CA LEU A 436 -5.17 17.96 -8.51
C LEU A 436 -5.05 16.67 -9.32
N PRO A 437 -4.20 16.62 -10.36
CA PRO A 437 -4.04 15.43 -11.22
C PRO A 437 -3.84 14.13 -10.45
N TRP A 438 -3.02 14.12 -9.40
CA TRP A 438 -2.76 12.91 -8.61
C TRP A 438 -3.99 12.43 -7.82
N GLN A 439 -4.84 13.34 -7.34
CA GLN A 439 -6.08 13.01 -6.63
C GLN A 439 -7.08 12.37 -7.59
N VAL A 440 -7.13 12.87 -8.82
CA VAL A 440 -8.01 12.35 -9.86
C VAL A 440 -7.68 10.89 -10.20
N LEU A 441 -6.39 10.53 -10.30
CA LEU A 441 -5.97 9.14 -10.59
C LEU A 441 -6.38 8.13 -9.52
N GLN A 442 -6.63 8.56 -8.28
CA GLN A 442 -7.05 7.64 -7.21
C GLN A 442 -8.46 7.06 -7.43
N ARG A 443 -9.27 7.76 -8.23
CA ARG A 443 -10.67 7.40 -8.49
C ARG A 443 -10.81 6.22 -9.45
N PHE A 444 -9.80 5.98 -10.28
CA PHE A 444 -9.89 5.06 -11.40
C PHE A 444 -9.23 3.72 -11.12
N GLY A 445 -9.72 2.69 -11.82
CA GLY A 445 -9.08 1.39 -11.90
C GLY A 445 -7.81 1.44 -12.75
N ASP A 446 -7.77 0.65 -13.81
CA ASP A 446 -6.61 0.58 -14.70
C ASP A 446 -6.79 1.41 -15.97
N TYR A 447 -8.02 1.80 -16.32
CA TYR A 447 -8.29 2.66 -17.47
C TYR A 447 -9.52 3.55 -17.26
N VAL A 448 -9.56 4.65 -18.03
CA VAL A 448 -10.72 5.52 -18.21
C VAL A 448 -10.68 6.14 -19.62
N LEU A 449 -11.85 6.18 -20.27
CA LEU A 449 -12.15 6.98 -21.45
C LEU A 449 -13.26 7.96 -21.11
N PHE A 450 -13.07 9.23 -21.42
CA PHE A 450 -14.07 10.28 -21.24
C PHE A 450 -14.12 11.20 -22.47
N LYS A 451 -15.26 11.87 -22.66
CA LYS A 451 -15.48 12.82 -23.75
C LYS A 451 -15.64 14.23 -23.21
N LYS A 452 -14.87 15.19 -23.71
CA LYS A 452 -14.80 16.61 -23.31
C LYS A 452 -14.33 16.85 -21.87
N SER A 453 -14.83 16.11 -20.88
CA SER A 453 -14.44 16.20 -19.48
C SER A 453 -14.78 14.94 -18.70
N LEU A 454 -14.26 14.84 -17.48
CA LEU A 454 -14.58 13.76 -16.54
C LEU A 454 -16.05 13.72 -16.07
N ALA A 455 -16.86 14.72 -16.41
CA ALA A 455 -18.31 14.66 -16.19
C ALA A 455 -19.01 13.70 -17.18
N HIS A 456 -18.33 13.31 -18.25
CA HIS A 456 -18.87 12.45 -19.31
C HIS A 456 -17.95 11.24 -19.55
N ILE A 457 -17.83 10.40 -18.51
CA ILE A 457 -17.10 9.12 -18.60
C ILE A 457 -17.85 8.18 -19.54
N VAL A 458 -17.15 7.66 -20.53
CA VAL A 458 -17.68 6.68 -21.49
C VAL A 458 -17.52 5.26 -20.94
N ALA A 459 -16.31 4.94 -20.49
CA ALA A 459 -15.97 3.66 -19.89
C ALA A 459 -14.78 3.80 -18.97
N GLU A 460 -14.80 3.08 -17.86
CA GLU A 460 -13.69 2.95 -16.92
C GLU A 460 -13.72 1.56 -16.30
N GLY A 461 -12.60 1.12 -15.73
CA GLY A 461 -12.57 -0.15 -15.03
C GLY A 461 -11.17 -0.71 -14.86
N ARG A 462 -11.10 -2.02 -14.65
CA ARG A 462 -9.85 -2.77 -14.53
C ARG A 462 -9.71 -3.75 -15.69
N PHE A 463 -8.47 -3.97 -16.11
CA PHE A 463 -8.16 -5.09 -16.99
C PHE A 463 -8.22 -6.41 -16.21
N THR A 464 -8.53 -7.49 -16.92
CA THR A 464 -8.40 -8.85 -16.39
C THR A 464 -6.95 -9.17 -16.03
N GLN A 465 -6.74 -10.31 -15.38
CA GLN A 465 -5.41 -10.78 -14.99
C GLN A 465 -4.45 -10.92 -16.20
N ASP A 466 -4.98 -11.18 -17.40
CA ASP A 466 -4.26 -11.26 -18.67
C ASP A 466 -4.32 -9.96 -19.51
N TRP A 467 -4.56 -8.81 -18.87
CA TRP A 467 -4.57 -7.48 -19.50
C TRP A 467 -5.64 -7.22 -20.56
N LYS A 468 -6.73 -7.99 -20.56
CA LYS A 468 -7.85 -7.78 -21.47
C LYS A 468 -8.93 -6.90 -20.85
N LEU A 469 -9.67 -6.22 -21.71
CA LEU A 469 -10.89 -5.54 -21.29
C LEU A 469 -11.99 -6.55 -20.95
N PRO A 470 -12.81 -6.29 -19.91
CA PRO A 470 -14.10 -6.93 -19.77
C PRO A 470 -14.97 -6.72 -21.03
N ALA A 471 -15.73 -7.75 -21.44
CA ALA A 471 -16.47 -7.74 -22.70
C ALA A 471 -17.46 -6.57 -22.83
N GLU A 472 -18.10 -6.15 -21.74
CA GLU A 472 -18.99 -4.98 -21.75
C GLU A 472 -18.21 -3.67 -21.99
N ALA A 473 -17.06 -3.50 -21.34
CA ALA A 473 -16.22 -2.33 -21.54
C ALA A 473 -15.66 -2.26 -22.96
N ALA A 474 -15.23 -3.39 -23.52
CA ALA A 474 -14.80 -3.48 -24.92
C ALA A 474 -15.89 -3.02 -25.89
N ARG A 475 -17.14 -3.48 -25.69
CA ARG A 475 -18.28 -3.03 -26.51
C ARG A 475 -18.54 -1.53 -26.40
N LYS A 476 -18.53 -0.96 -25.18
CA LYS A 476 -18.72 0.49 -24.96
C LYS A 476 -17.63 1.32 -25.64
N LEU A 477 -16.37 0.90 -25.50
CA LEU A 477 -15.23 1.57 -26.12
C LEU A 477 -15.29 1.49 -27.65
N GLN A 478 -15.55 0.31 -28.21
CA GLN A 478 -15.65 0.13 -29.67
C GLN A 478 -16.81 0.90 -30.29
N ALA A 479 -17.96 1.00 -29.59
CA ALA A 479 -19.14 1.72 -30.08
C ALA A 479 -18.91 3.22 -30.29
N THR A 480 -17.86 3.80 -29.70
CA THR A 480 -17.49 5.20 -29.93
C THR A 480 -16.90 5.45 -31.31
N GLY A 481 -16.29 4.43 -31.94
CA GLY A 481 -15.45 4.60 -33.13
C GLY A 481 -14.16 5.39 -32.89
N THR A 482 -13.81 5.71 -31.64
CA THR A 482 -12.65 6.55 -31.30
C THR A 482 -11.48 5.81 -30.65
N VAL A 483 -11.67 4.54 -30.26
CA VAL A 483 -10.64 3.73 -29.62
C VAL A 483 -10.46 2.41 -30.36
N VAL A 484 -9.22 2.05 -30.68
CA VAL A 484 -8.85 0.70 -31.10
C VAL A 484 -8.65 -0.14 -29.86
N VAL A 485 -9.35 -1.28 -29.80
CA VAL A 485 -9.18 -2.29 -28.75
C VAL A 485 -8.40 -3.45 -29.33
N HIS A 486 -7.20 -3.68 -28.78
CA HIS A 486 -6.35 -4.81 -29.18
C HIS A 486 -6.77 -6.09 -28.42
N ARG A 487 -6.54 -7.25 -29.03
CA ARG A 487 -6.97 -8.57 -28.52
C ARG A 487 -5.95 -9.24 -27.62
#